data_AF-A0A351JX07-F1
#
_entry.id   AF-A0A351JX07-F1
#
_cell.length_a   1.000
_cell.length_b   1.000
_cell.length_c   1.000
_cell.angle_alpha   90.00
_cell.angle_beta   90.00
_cell.angle_gamma   90.00
#
_symmetry.space_group_name_H-M   'P 1'
#
loop_
_entity.id
_entity.type
_entity.pdbx_description
1 polymer ?
#
loop_
_entity_poly.entity_id
_entity_poly.type
_entity_poly.pdbx_seq_one_letter_code
_entity_poly.pdbx_strand_id
1 'polypeptide(L)'
;PPVTALTLRVTLTGISLLEESEVRGNWAFASSVNGVETILQRESLPVVVYRGPARRLSLTLRAKEGEVLPDVGEYTMTLEPPWTLASYDLDIPVYVGNDPASTLLAVWRFTLQISEDR
;
A
#
# COMPACT_ATOMS: atom_id res chain seq x y z
N PRO A 1 -34.08 17.79 -1.32
CA PRO A 1 -32.75 18.01 -1.94
C PRO A 1 -32.02 16.68 -2.16
N PRO A 2 -31.36 16.44 -3.32
CA PRO A 2 -30.48 15.29 -3.45
C PRO A 2 -29.31 15.46 -2.47
N VAL A 3 -29.01 14.42 -1.70
CA VAL A 3 -27.85 14.38 -0.80
C VAL A 3 -26.62 14.34 -1.71
N THR A 4 -25.81 15.41 -1.70
CA THR A 4 -24.52 15.41 -2.40
C THR A 4 -23.68 14.31 -1.78
N ALA A 5 -23.37 13.25 -2.55
CA ALA A 5 -22.53 12.18 -2.07
C ALA A 5 -21.14 12.76 -1.75
N LEU A 6 -20.68 12.52 -0.52
CA LEU A 6 -19.35 12.95 -0.07
C LEU A 6 -18.28 12.30 -0.96
N THR A 7 -17.42 13.12 -1.56
CA THR A 7 -16.23 12.63 -2.26
C THR A 7 -15.15 12.34 -1.21
N LEU A 8 -14.59 11.15 -1.27
CA LEU A 8 -13.52 10.68 -0.42
C LEU A 8 -12.24 10.51 -1.24
N ARG A 9 -11.11 10.56 -0.54
CA ARG A 9 -9.77 10.40 -1.10
C ARG A 9 -9.00 9.38 -0.28
N VAL A 10 -8.36 8.43 -0.96
CA VAL A 10 -7.35 7.53 -0.37
C VAL A 10 -5.99 7.94 -0.92
N THR A 11 -5.08 8.27 -0.02
CA THR A 11 -3.75 8.75 -0.35
C THR A 11 -2.72 7.85 0.30
N LEU A 12 -1.75 7.37 -0.47
CA LEU A 12 -0.53 6.80 0.09
C LEU A 12 0.40 7.95 0.43
N THR A 13 0.68 8.13 1.72
CA THR A 13 1.45 9.26 2.25
C THR A 13 2.86 8.88 2.64
N GLY A 14 3.13 7.60 2.90
CA GLY A 14 4.45 7.13 3.34
C GLY A 14 4.76 5.72 2.85
N ILE A 15 6.04 5.49 2.54
CA ILE A 15 6.67 4.16 2.40
C ILE A 15 7.99 4.24 3.18
N SER A 16 8.15 3.42 4.20
CA SER A 16 9.30 3.45 5.10
C SER A 16 9.83 2.05 5.37
N LEU A 17 11.15 1.91 5.42
CA LEU A 17 11.81 0.66 5.80
C LEU A 17 11.92 0.63 7.32
N LEU A 18 11.32 -0.38 7.97
CA LEU A 18 11.38 -0.55 9.42
C LEU A 18 12.53 -1.45 9.85
N GLU A 19 12.75 -2.52 9.08
CA GLU A 19 13.76 -3.54 9.32
C GLU A 19 14.28 -4.03 7.98
N GLU A 20 15.59 -4.26 7.86
CA GLU A 20 16.23 -4.88 6.70
C GLU A 20 17.32 -5.80 7.21
N SER A 21 17.48 -6.95 6.55
CA SER A 21 18.65 -7.79 6.73
C SER A 21 19.94 -7.04 6.34
N GLU A 22 21.11 -7.57 6.70
CA GLU A 22 22.39 -6.92 6.34
C GLU A 22 22.61 -6.78 4.82
N VAL A 23 21.85 -7.52 4.01
CA VAL A 23 21.84 -7.41 2.55
C VAL A 23 20.86 -6.32 2.14
N ARG A 24 21.39 -5.19 1.67
CA ARG A 24 20.59 -4.10 1.09
C ARG A 24 19.99 -4.55 -0.24
N GLY A 25 18.66 -4.62 -0.29
CA GLY A 25 17.92 -4.98 -1.49
C GLY A 25 17.71 -3.81 -2.44
N ASN A 26 17.53 -4.11 -3.73
CA ASN A 26 16.94 -3.15 -4.66
C ASN A 26 15.42 -3.31 -4.61
N TRP A 27 14.73 -2.26 -4.16
CA TRP A 27 13.31 -2.33 -3.83
C TRP A 27 12.42 -1.63 -4.86
N ALA A 28 11.41 -2.33 -5.34
CA ALA A 28 10.34 -1.78 -6.16
C ALA A 28 9.00 -1.83 -5.42
N PHE A 29 8.19 -0.78 -5.56
CA PHE A 29 6.91 -0.65 -4.87
C PHE A 29 5.76 -0.51 -5.86
N ALA A 30 4.61 -1.09 -5.52
CA ALA A 30 3.39 -0.95 -6.29
C ALA A 30 2.16 -0.89 -5.39
N SER A 31 1.11 -0.23 -5.88
CA SER A 31 -0.25 -0.35 -5.35
C SER A 31 -1.18 -0.85 -6.42
N SER A 32 -2.20 -1.62 -6.06
CA SER A 32 -3.29 -2.00 -6.94
C SER A 32 -4.63 -1.65 -6.30
N VAL A 33 -5.48 -0.91 -7.02
CA VAL A 33 -6.84 -0.61 -6.58
C VAL A 33 -7.82 -1.35 -7.48
N ASN A 34 -8.57 -2.28 -6.91
CA ASN A 34 -9.49 -3.16 -7.64
C ASN A 34 -8.84 -3.84 -8.85
N GLY A 35 -7.57 -4.24 -8.73
CA GLY A 35 -6.82 -4.91 -9.79
C GLY A 35 -6.07 -3.95 -10.74
N VAL A 36 -6.29 -2.64 -10.66
CA VAL A 36 -5.53 -1.66 -11.47
C VAL A 36 -4.24 -1.31 -10.74
N GLU A 37 -3.11 -1.79 -11.26
CA GLU A 37 -1.78 -1.59 -10.69
C GLU A 37 -1.20 -0.21 -11.06
N THR A 38 -0.44 0.37 -10.14
CA THR A 38 0.34 1.59 -10.29
C THR A 38 1.70 1.39 -9.64
N ILE A 39 2.76 1.65 -10.39
CA ILE A 39 4.13 1.63 -9.87
C ILE A 39 4.33 2.87 -9.00
N LEU A 40 4.95 2.69 -7.84
CA LEU A 40 5.17 3.74 -6.86
C LEU A 40 6.64 4.09 -6.78
N GLN A 41 6.91 5.40 -6.77
CA GLN A 41 8.22 5.96 -6.42
C GLN A 41 8.07 6.65 -5.06
N ARG A 42 8.97 6.37 -4.11
CA ARG A 42 8.89 6.92 -2.74
C ARG A 42 9.01 8.44 -2.75
N GLU A 43 9.79 8.96 -3.69
CA GLU A 43 10.05 10.38 -3.91
C GLU A 43 8.83 11.11 -4.48
N SER A 44 7.87 10.38 -5.03
CA SER A 44 6.61 10.92 -5.56
C SER A 44 5.49 11.00 -4.51
N LEU A 45 5.74 10.56 -3.27
CA LEU A 45 4.75 10.63 -2.20
C LEU A 45 4.51 12.08 -1.75
N PRO A 46 3.27 12.46 -1.40
CA PRO A 46 2.07 11.62 -1.32
C PRO A 46 1.38 11.38 -2.67
N VAL A 47 0.85 10.17 -2.89
CA VAL A 47 0.15 9.77 -4.13
C VAL A 47 -1.32 9.45 -3.86
N VAL A 48 -2.22 9.98 -4.69
CA VAL A 48 -3.65 9.62 -4.65
C VAL A 48 -3.86 8.29 -5.36
N VAL A 49 -4.31 7.27 -4.63
CA VAL A 49 -4.61 5.96 -5.21
C VAL A 49 -6.11 5.81 -5.51
N TYR A 50 -6.96 6.60 -4.85
CA TYR A 50 -8.39 6.65 -5.16
C TYR A 50 -9.00 8.01 -4.82
N ARG A 51 -9.95 8.45 -5.66
CA ARG A 51 -10.81 9.62 -5.44
C ARG A 51 -12.22 9.32 -5.93
N GLY A 52 -13.24 9.51 -5.10
CA GLY A 52 -14.63 9.21 -5.46
C GLY A 52 -15.52 8.91 -4.25
N PRO A 53 -16.77 8.48 -4.47
CA PRO A 53 -17.69 8.12 -3.40
C PRO A 53 -17.22 6.86 -2.64
N ALA A 54 -17.63 6.72 -1.39
CA ALA A 54 -17.40 5.48 -0.64
C ALA A 54 -18.00 4.28 -1.38
N ARG A 55 -17.16 3.29 -1.69
CA ARG A 55 -17.56 2.02 -2.31
C ARG A 55 -16.66 0.90 -1.79
N ARG A 56 -16.94 -0.35 -2.17
CA ARG A 56 -15.97 -1.41 -1.89
C ARG A 56 -14.68 -1.17 -2.67
N LEU A 57 -13.55 -1.12 -1.99
CA LEU A 57 -12.22 -1.07 -2.59
C LEU A 57 -11.36 -2.20 -2.04
N SER A 58 -10.69 -2.92 -2.94
CA SER A 58 -9.58 -3.80 -2.61
C SER A 58 -8.29 -3.06 -2.98
N LEU A 59 -7.53 -2.64 -1.97
CA LEU A 59 -6.24 -1.99 -2.14
C LEU A 59 -5.13 -2.97 -1.74
N THR A 60 -4.33 -3.37 -2.71
CA THR A 60 -3.13 -4.19 -2.48
C THR A 60 -1.90 -3.30 -2.55
N LEU A 61 -1.01 -3.42 -1.58
CA LEU A 61 0.28 -2.76 -1.53
C LEU A 61 1.37 -3.82 -1.60
N ARG A 62 2.45 -3.55 -2.33
CA ARG A 62 3.49 -4.52 -2.62
C ARG A 62 4.88 -3.89 -2.50
N ALA A 63 5.80 -4.61 -1.86
CA ALA A 63 7.23 -4.38 -1.92
C ALA A 63 7.90 -5.61 -2.57
N LYS A 64 8.78 -5.38 -3.56
CA LYS A 64 9.54 -6.42 -4.25
C LYS A 64 11.03 -6.18 -4.08
N GLU A 65 11.78 -7.23 -3.75
CA GLU A 65 13.25 -7.26 -3.73
C GLU A 65 13.75 -7.87 -5.03
N GLY A 66 14.56 -7.12 -5.79
CA GLY A 66 15.12 -7.57 -7.06
C GLY A 66 14.12 -7.66 -8.23
N GLU A 67 14.63 -8.13 -9.38
CA GLU A 67 13.86 -8.21 -10.64
C GLU A 67 13.67 -9.66 -11.13
N VAL A 68 14.67 -10.52 -10.89
CA VAL A 68 14.67 -11.92 -11.35
C VAL A 68 14.30 -12.81 -10.18
N LEU A 69 13.13 -13.45 -10.24
CA LEU A 69 12.55 -14.23 -9.15
C LEU A 69 12.47 -13.44 -7.83
N PRO A 70 11.76 -12.29 -7.84
CA PRO A 70 11.79 -11.39 -6.70
C PRO A 70 11.12 -12.01 -5.47
N ASP A 71 11.65 -11.62 -4.31
CA ASP A 71 10.95 -11.81 -3.05
C ASP A 71 9.96 -10.66 -2.85
N VAL A 72 8.74 -11.01 -2.45
CA VAL A 72 7.59 -10.12 -2.49
C VAL A 72 6.86 -10.16 -1.15
N GLY A 73 6.69 -8.98 -0.58
CA GLY A 73 5.74 -8.73 0.49
C GLY A 73 4.49 -8.08 -0.07
N GLU A 74 3.32 -8.58 0.31
CA GLU A 74 2.04 -8.00 -0.07
C GLU A 74 1.11 -7.86 1.12
N TYR A 75 0.32 -6.78 1.09
CA TYR A 75 -0.80 -6.61 2.01
C TYR A 75 -2.02 -6.12 1.24
N THR A 76 -3.17 -6.77 1.45
CA THR A 76 -4.44 -6.34 0.86
C THR A 76 -5.38 -5.84 1.95
N MET A 77 -5.72 -4.55 1.87
CA MET A 77 -6.77 -3.93 2.67
C MET A 77 -8.07 -3.87 1.87
N THR A 78 -9.15 -4.38 2.44
CA THR A 78 -10.50 -4.17 1.90
C THR A 78 -11.19 -3.06 2.68
N LEU A 79 -11.64 -2.01 1.97
CA LEU A 79 -12.46 -0.94 2.51
C LEU A 79 -13.92 -1.18 2.12
N GLU A 80 -14.80 -1.29 3.11
CA GLU A 80 -16.25 -1.39 2.93
C GLU A 80 -16.95 -0.14 3.49
N PRO A 81 -17.97 0.42 2.79
CA PRO A 81 -18.71 1.57 3.31
C PRO A 81 -19.46 1.26 4.62
N PRO A 82 -19.62 2.23 5.53
CA PRO A 82 -19.00 3.56 5.49
C PRO A 82 -17.50 3.47 5.81
N TRP A 83 -16.67 4.22 5.06
CA TRP A 83 -15.24 4.26 5.35
C TRP A 83 -14.96 5.06 6.62
N THR A 84 -13.97 4.63 7.37
CA THR A 84 -13.43 5.39 8.49
C THR A 84 -12.39 6.38 7.97
N LEU A 85 -12.52 7.66 8.33
CA LEU A 85 -11.53 8.68 8.04
C LEU A 85 -10.38 8.54 9.04
N ALA A 86 -9.28 7.92 8.61
CA ALA A 86 -8.15 7.61 9.47
C ALA A 86 -6.84 7.48 8.66
N SER A 87 -5.74 7.43 9.40
CA SER A 87 -4.45 6.97 8.90
C SER A 87 -4.26 5.51 9.28
N TYR A 88 -3.75 4.72 8.34
CA TYR A 88 -3.46 3.30 8.51
C TYR A 88 -1.99 3.07 8.21
N ASP A 89 -1.26 2.50 9.17
CA ASP A 89 0.09 2.00 8.98
C ASP A 89 0.01 0.49 8.71
N LEU A 90 0.52 0.08 7.55
CA LEU A 90 0.46 -1.29 7.06
C LEU A 90 1.88 -1.83 6.93
N ASP A 91 2.24 -2.74 7.81
CA ASP A 91 3.56 -3.37 7.84
C ASP A 91 3.55 -4.62 6.95
N ILE A 92 4.45 -4.64 5.98
CA ILE A 92 4.55 -5.66 4.94
C ILE A 92 5.90 -6.36 5.08
N PRO A 93 5.93 -7.57 5.68
CA PRO A 93 7.15 -8.37 5.73
C PRO A 93 7.43 -9.01 4.37
N VAL A 94 8.70 -9.09 4.01
CA VAL A 94 9.22 -9.73 2.80
C VAL A 94 10.15 -10.84 3.25
N TYR A 95 9.92 -12.06 2.77
CA TYR A 95 10.69 -13.25 3.15
C TYR A 95 11.38 -13.87 1.95
N VAL A 96 12.52 -14.53 2.19
CA VAL A 96 13.24 -15.29 1.16
C VAL A 96 12.34 -16.36 0.54
N GLY A 97 12.33 -16.44 -0.79
CA GLY A 97 11.51 -17.37 -1.54
C GLY A 97 10.00 -17.15 -1.36
N ASN A 98 9.57 -15.99 -0.86
CA ASN A 98 8.17 -15.70 -0.51
C ASN A 98 7.56 -16.65 0.55
N ASP A 99 8.40 -17.32 1.36
CA ASP A 99 7.96 -18.27 2.39
C ASP A 99 8.06 -17.63 3.78
N PRO A 100 6.93 -17.41 4.51
CA PRO A 100 6.95 -16.86 5.87
C PRO A 100 7.71 -17.69 6.91
N ALA A 101 8.00 -18.97 6.62
CA ALA A 101 8.83 -19.82 7.48
C ALA A 101 10.34 -19.61 7.22
N SER A 102 10.71 -18.85 6.20
CA SER A 102 12.10 -18.57 5.83
C SER A 102 12.64 -17.31 6.53
N THR A 103 13.84 -16.89 6.12
CA THR A 103 14.46 -15.65 6.61
C THR A 103 13.65 -14.42 6.21
N LEU A 104 13.37 -13.56 7.19
CA LEU A 104 12.84 -12.21 6.96
C LEU A 104 13.91 -11.33 6.31
N LEU A 105 13.61 -10.79 5.13
CA LEU A 105 14.48 -9.88 4.39
C LEU A 105 14.28 -8.43 4.80
N ALA A 106 13.03 -8.01 4.90
CA ALA A 106 12.68 -6.65 5.28
C ALA A 106 11.25 -6.53 5.79
N VAL A 107 10.97 -5.46 6.52
CA VAL A 107 9.62 -5.02 6.84
C VAL A 107 9.43 -3.60 6.32
N TRP A 108 8.50 -3.45 5.37
CA TRP A 108 8.14 -2.16 4.80
C TRP A 108 6.82 -1.66 5.38
N ARG A 109 6.81 -0.45 5.93
CA ARG A 109 5.59 0.25 6.33
C ARG A 109 5.07 1.11 5.19
N PHE A 110 3.81 0.91 4.85
CA PHE A 110 3.06 1.80 3.99
C PHE A 110 2.03 2.56 4.83
N THR A 111 1.99 3.89 4.70
CA THR A 111 1.01 4.72 5.41
C THR A 111 -0.04 5.23 4.43
N LEU A 112 -1.30 4.86 4.69
CA LEU A 112 -2.46 5.30 3.93
C LEU A 112 -3.29 6.27 4.74
N GLN A 113 -3.77 7.33 4.09
CA GLN A 113 -4.71 8.27 4.67
C GLN A 113 -6.02 8.25 3.90
N ILE A 114 -7.13 8.07 4.63
CA ILE A 114 -8.49 8.24 4.13
C ILE A 114 -9.04 9.56 4.66
N SER A 115 -9.42 10.45 3.75
CA SER A 115 -9.95 11.77 4.08
C SER A 115 -11.13 12.14 3.19
N GLU A 116 -11.86 13.18 3.59
CA GLU A 116 -12.74 13.91 2.68
C GLU A 116 -11.89 14.58 1.60
N ASP A 117 -12.43 14.61 0.38
CA ASP A 117 -11.87 15.36 -0.72
C ASP A 117 -12.47 16.77 -0.72
N ARG A 118 -11.83 17.66 0.04
CA ARG A 118 -12.23 19.07 0.20
C ARG A 118 -11.59 19.97 -0.84
#